data_AF-A9JS76-F1
#
_entry.id   AF-A9JS76-F1
#
_cell.length_a   1.000
_cell.length_b   1.000
_cell.length_c   1.000
_cell.angle_alpha   90.00
_cell.angle_beta   90.00
_cell.angle_gamma   90.00
#
_symmetry.space_group_name_H-M   'P 1'
#
loop_
_entity.id
_entity.type
_entity.pdbx_description
1 polymer ?
#
loop_
_entity_poly.entity_id
_entity_poly.type
_entity_poly.pdbx_seq_one_letter_code
_entity_poly.pdbx_strand_id
1 'polypeptide(L)'
;MHTGKRLLGTYFRVAFFGQGFFEDEDGKEYIYKEPKLTPLSEISQRLQKLYSDKFGSENVKMIQDSGKVNPKDLDSKYAYIQVTHVTPYFEEKELQERKTEFEKSHNIRRFVFEMPFTMSGKRQGGVEEQWKRRTILTAIHCFPYVKKRIPVMYQHHTDLNPIEVAIDEMSKKVAELRQLCSSSEVDMIKLQLKLQGSVSVQVNAGPLAYARVFLDDTVTKKYADNKIKQLKEVFRQFVEACGQALCVNERLIKENQFEYQEEMKANYKEMVKELSEIMHEQIWYGEEKSSVMQNSLHIFNAISGTPTGTTVHGMTSSSSVA
;
A
#
# COMPACT_ATOMS: atom_id res chain seq x y z
N MET A 1 9.66 -18.47 -10.84
CA MET A 1 8.18 -18.52 -10.81
C MET A 1 7.71 -18.52 -9.36
N HIS A 2 7.08 -17.44 -8.91
CA HIS A 2 6.56 -17.29 -7.55
C HIS A 2 5.14 -17.87 -7.51
N THR A 3 4.98 -19.13 -7.12
CA THR A 3 3.66 -19.79 -7.15
C THR A 3 2.73 -19.38 -6.00
N GLY A 4 3.19 -18.59 -5.03
CA GLY A 4 2.43 -18.19 -3.83
C GLY A 4 2.07 -19.35 -2.88
N LYS A 5 2.46 -20.60 -3.19
CA LYS A 5 2.05 -21.80 -2.46
C LYS A 5 2.69 -21.94 -1.08
N ARG A 6 3.80 -21.26 -0.82
CA ARG A 6 4.53 -21.37 0.46
C ARG A 6 4.06 -20.28 1.43
N LEU A 7 3.21 -20.68 2.38
CA LEU A 7 2.65 -19.81 3.41
C LEU A 7 3.44 -19.98 4.71
N LEU A 8 4.40 -19.07 4.96
CA LEU A 8 5.40 -19.21 6.04
C LEU A 8 4.88 -18.84 7.44
N GLY A 9 3.67 -18.31 7.53
CA GLY A 9 2.96 -18.03 8.79
C GLY A 9 2.50 -16.59 8.91
N THR A 10 1.61 -16.35 9.87
CA THR A 10 1.10 -15.03 10.27
C THR A 10 1.60 -14.69 11.67
N TYR A 11 1.65 -13.39 11.99
CA TYR A 11 2.20 -12.90 13.25
C TYR A 11 1.17 -12.06 14.01
N PHE A 12 1.15 -12.22 15.33
CA PHE A 12 0.25 -11.49 16.22
C PHE A 12 1.00 -11.00 17.45
N ARG A 13 0.77 -9.74 17.84
CA ARG A 13 1.05 -9.29 19.21
C ARG A 13 -0.04 -9.83 20.11
N VAL A 14 0.34 -10.52 21.18
CA VAL A 14 -0.55 -10.99 22.25
C VAL A 14 -0.06 -10.43 23.57
N ALA A 15 -0.94 -9.75 24.29
CA ALA A 15 -0.68 -9.20 25.62
C ALA A 15 -1.70 -9.72 26.62
N PHE A 16 -1.26 -9.99 27.84
CA PHE A 16 -2.08 -10.52 28.93
C PHE A 16 -2.20 -9.48 30.04
N PHE A 17 -3.41 -9.29 30.58
CA PHE A 17 -3.65 -8.39 31.71
C PHE A 17 -4.60 -9.03 32.74
N GLY A 18 -4.34 -8.85 34.02
CA GLY A 18 -5.06 -9.45 35.14
C GLY A 18 -4.15 -10.23 36.06
N GLN A 19 -3.49 -9.54 37.00
CA GLN A 19 -2.54 -10.10 37.97
C GLN A 19 -3.07 -11.36 38.69
N GLY A 20 -4.35 -11.38 39.10
CA GLY A 20 -4.95 -12.51 39.81
C GLY A 20 -5.11 -13.78 38.97
N PHE A 21 -4.99 -13.70 37.64
CA PHE A 21 -5.15 -14.83 36.72
C PHE A 21 -3.84 -15.21 36.04
N PHE A 22 -3.10 -14.21 35.57
CA PHE A 22 -1.90 -14.39 34.76
C PHE A 22 -0.61 -14.37 35.57
N GLU A 23 -0.65 -13.92 36.83
CA GLU A 23 0.51 -13.87 37.73
C GLU A 23 1.70 -13.18 37.05
N ASP A 24 2.80 -13.89 36.83
CA ASP A 24 3.99 -13.38 36.16
C ASP A 24 3.73 -12.95 34.71
N GLU A 25 2.68 -13.45 34.06
CA GLU A 25 2.34 -13.08 32.67
C GLU A 25 1.57 -11.76 32.58
N ASP A 26 1.14 -11.17 33.69
CA ASP A 26 0.46 -9.87 33.71
C ASP A 26 1.33 -8.75 33.12
N GLY A 27 0.76 -8.00 32.18
CA GLY A 27 1.42 -6.91 31.46
C GLY A 27 2.48 -7.36 30.44
N LYS A 28 2.75 -8.66 30.28
CA LYS A 28 3.73 -9.14 29.29
C LYS A 28 3.15 -9.17 27.87
N GLU A 29 3.96 -8.73 26.92
CA GLU A 29 3.67 -8.78 25.49
C GLU A 29 4.56 -9.81 24.77
N TYR A 30 3.96 -10.52 23.82
CA TYR A 30 4.61 -11.55 23.01
C TYR A 30 4.27 -11.36 21.53
N ILE A 31 5.21 -11.72 20.66
CA ILE A 31 4.90 -12.00 19.26
C ILE A 31 4.63 -13.50 19.12
N TYR A 32 3.45 -13.84 18.65
CA TYR A 32 3.02 -15.20 18.30
C TYR A 32 3.20 -15.41 16.80
N LYS A 33 3.80 -16.55 16.42
CA LYS A 33 3.86 -17.03 15.05
C LYS A 33 2.85 -18.16 14.85
N GLU A 34 1.85 -17.91 14.02
CA GLU A 34 0.80 -18.84 13.67
C GLU A 34 1.06 -19.49 12.29
N PRO A 35 0.50 -20.68 12.03
CA PRO A 35 0.69 -21.37 10.76
C PRO A 35 -0.04 -20.69 9.60
N LYS A 36 0.52 -20.83 8.39
CA LYS A 36 -0.13 -20.45 7.12
C LYS A 36 -0.70 -19.03 7.13
N LEU A 37 -2.03 -18.91 7.06
CA LEU A 37 -2.82 -17.68 6.98
C LEU A 37 -3.85 -17.63 8.11
N THR A 38 -3.50 -18.10 9.31
CA THR A 38 -4.38 -18.03 10.49
C THR A 38 -4.87 -16.59 10.67
N PRO A 39 -6.19 -16.33 10.63
CA PRO A 39 -6.78 -15.01 10.79
C PRO A 39 -6.86 -14.60 12.26
N LEU A 40 -7.08 -13.29 12.49
CA LEU A 40 -7.21 -12.72 13.84
C LEU A 40 -8.30 -13.40 14.66
N SER A 41 -9.44 -13.74 14.04
CA SER A 41 -10.56 -14.41 14.69
C SER A 41 -10.18 -15.78 15.24
N GLU A 42 -9.45 -16.58 14.46
CA GLU A 42 -9.06 -17.94 14.83
C GLU A 42 -8.14 -17.96 16.06
N ILE A 43 -7.06 -17.16 16.05
CA ILE A 43 -6.17 -17.06 17.22
C ILE A 43 -6.90 -16.45 18.43
N SER A 44 -7.75 -15.44 18.21
CA SER A 44 -8.49 -14.79 19.30
C SER A 44 -9.44 -15.78 19.99
N GLN A 45 -10.20 -16.54 19.21
CA GLN A 45 -11.11 -17.57 19.72
C GLN A 45 -10.35 -18.71 20.39
N ARG A 46 -9.22 -19.14 19.81
CA ARG A 46 -8.39 -20.20 20.39
C ARG A 46 -7.80 -19.79 21.75
N LEU A 47 -7.31 -18.57 21.87
CA LEU A 47 -6.79 -18.04 23.14
C LEU A 47 -7.92 -17.81 24.14
N GLN A 48 -9.03 -17.21 23.71
CA GLN A 48 -10.19 -17.01 24.58
C GLN A 48 -10.67 -18.35 25.15
N LYS A 49 -10.89 -19.36 24.30
CA LYS A 49 -11.29 -20.70 24.74
C LYS A 49 -10.29 -21.32 25.72
N LEU A 50 -9.00 -21.30 25.38
CA LEU A 50 -7.95 -21.87 26.23
C LEU A 50 -7.96 -21.30 27.65
N TYR A 51 -8.13 -19.98 27.78
CA TYR A 51 -8.13 -19.33 29.09
C TYR A 51 -9.50 -19.34 29.76
N SER A 52 -10.61 -19.37 29.00
CA SER A 52 -11.95 -19.63 29.54
C SER A 52 -12.03 -21.00 30.18
N ASP A 53 -11.44 -22.03 29.55
CA ASP A 53 -11.35 -23.38 30.10
C ASP A 53 -10.51 -23.42 31.40
N LYS A 54 -9.55 -22.50 31.56
CA LYS A 54 -8.68 -22.41 32.75
C LYS A 54 -9.28 -21.57 33.88
N PHE A 55 -9.95 -20.47 33.56
CA PHE A 55 -10.35 -19.43 34.52
C PHE A 55 -11.86 -19.24 34.68
N GLY A 56 -12.68 -19.94 33.91
CA GLY A 56 -14.12 -19.68 33.79
C GLY A 56 -14.43 -18.74 32.63
N SER A 57 -15.47 -19.05 31.86
CA SER A 57 -15.79 -18.33 30.63
C SER A 57 -16.25 -16.90 30.89
N GLU A 58 -16.89 -16.68 32.05
CA GLU A 58 -17.35 -15.40 32.55
C GLU A 58 -16.20 -14.48 32.98
N ASN A 59 -15.01 -15.03 33.24
CA ASN A 59 -13.86 -14.29 33.77
C ASN A 59 -12.89 -13.81 32.69
N VAL A 60 -13.04 -14.24 31.42
CA VAL A 60 -12.09 -13.92 30.34
C VAL A 60 -12.68 -12.93 29.34
N LYS A 61 -11.94 -11.86 29.05
CA LYS A 61 -12.34 -10.81 28.11
C LYS A 61 -11.28 -10.54 27.05
N MET A 62 -11.72 -10.41 25.80
CA MET A 62 -10.85 -10.02 24.70
C MET A 62 -10.83 -8.49 24.54
N ILE A 63 -9.65 -7.89 24.51
CA ILE A 63 -9.47 -6.48 24.16
C ILE A 63 -9.35 -6.38 22.64
N GLN A 64 -10.37 -5.81 22.01
CA GLN A 64 -10.41 -5.59 20.56
C GLN A 64 -9.67 -4.30 20.13
N ASP A 65 -9.46 -3.37 21.06
CA ASP A 65 -8.59 -2.22 20.86
C ASP A 65 -7.14 -2.67 20.73
N SER A 66 -6.41 -2.10 19.76
CA SER A 66 -4.99 -2.43 19.54
C SER A 66 -4.04 -1.47 20.26
N GLY A 67 -4.59 -0.43 20.88
CA GLY A 67 -3.89 0.67 21.53
C GLY A 67 -3.21 0.23 22.80
N LYS A 68 -2.39 1.12 23.34
CA LYS A 68 -1.75 0.87 24.63
C LYS A 68 -2.83 0.82 25.71
N VAL A 69 -2.92 -0.33 26.37
CA VAL A 69 -3.85 -0.52 27.47
C VAL A 69 -3.27 0.11 28.73
N ASN A 70 -4.07 0.90 29.42
CA ASN A 70 -3.75 1.38 30.75
C ASN A 70 -4.37 0.41 31.77
N PRO A 71 -3.56 -0.33 32.56
CA PRO A 71 -4.09 -1.33 33.49
C PRO A 71 -5.07 -0.77 34.52
N LYS A 72 -5.00 0.53 34.81
CA LYS A 72 -5.91 1.21 35.75
C LYS A 72 -7.36 1.29 35.25
N ASP A 73 -7.55 1.18 33.94
CA ASP A 73 -8.88 1.26 33.32
C ASP A 73 -9.51 -0.15 33.17
N LEU A 74 -8.81 -1.20 33.61
CA LEU A 74 -9.28 -2.57 33.58
C LEU A 74 -9.90 -2.97 34.92
N ASP A 75 -10.96 -3.78 34.88
CA ASP A 75 -11.59 -4.33 36.07
C ASP A 75 -10.81 -5.57 36.52
N SER A 76 -10.19 -5.49 37.71
CA SER A 76 -9.33 -6.54 38.28
C SER A 76 -9.97 -7.92 38.41
N LYS A 77 -11.31 -8.03 38.31
CA LYS A 77 -12.02 -9.32 38.37
C LYS A 77 -11.94 -10.14 37.08
N TYR A 78 -11.40 -9.59 35.99
CA TYR A 78 -11.30 -10.28 34.71
C TYR A 78 -9.84 -10.51 34.27
N ALA A 79 -9.65 -11.60 33.54
CA ALA A 79 -8.48 -11.87 32.72
C ALA A 79 -8.68 -11.28 31.33
N TYR A 80 -7.86 -10.31 30.94
CA TYR A 80 -7.91 -9.69 29.63
C TYR A 80 -6.82 -10.19 28.71
N ILE A 81 -7.16 -10.41 27.45
CA ILE A 81 -6.22 -10.79 26.39
C ILE A 81 -6.38 -9.82 25.23
N GLN A 82 -5.31 -9.13 24.87
CA GLN A 82 -5.27 -8.27 23.69
C GLN A 82 -4.56 -9.00 22.55
N VAL A 83 -5.20 -9.07 21.39
CA VAL A 83 -4.62 -9.71 20.20
C VAL A 83 -4.66 -8.73 19.03
N THR A 84 -3.51 -8.50 18.42
CA THR A 84 -3.36 -7.57 17.30
C THR A 84 -2.53 -8.20 16.20
N HIS A 85 -3.04 -8.19 14.98
CA HIS A 85 -2.27 -8.63 13.82
C HIS A 85 -1.08 -7.70 13.58
N VAL A 86 0.10 -8.28 13.33
CA VAL A 86 1.32 -7.53 13.02
C VAL A 86 1.98 -8.13 11.78
N THR A 87 2.68 -7.30 11.02
CA THR A 87 3.47 -7.76 9.87
C THR A 87 4.96 -7.57 10.14
N PRO A 88 5.86 -8.35 9.51
CA PRO A 88 7.29 -8.09 9.58
C PRO A 88 7.59 -6.65 9.15
N TYR A 89 8.47 -5.98 9.90
CA TYR A 89 8.90 -4.61 9.64
C TYR A 89 10.36 -4.59 9.20
N PHE A 90 10.62 -3.83 8.14
CA PHE A 90 11.94 -3.63 7.56
C PHE A 90 12.15 -2.14 7.30
N GLU A 91 13.34 -1.64 7.61
CA GLU A 91 13.77 -0.33 7.16
C GLU A 91 14.09 -0.34 5.67
N GLU A 92 14.17 0.84 5.05
CA GLU A 92 14.45 0.99 3.62
C GLU A 92 15.73 0.23 3.21
N LYS A 93 16.80 0.34 4.00
CA LYS A 93 18.06 -0.37 3.75
C LYS A 93 17.85 -1.89 3.75
N GLU A 94 17.08 -2.43 4.70
CA GLU A 94 16.80 -3.87 4.77
C GLU A 94 15.91 -4.33 3.61
N LEU A 95 14.99 -3.49 3.12
CA LEU A 95 14.18 -3.80 1.95
C LEU A 95 15.01 -3.93 0.67
N GLN A 96 16.11 -3.17 0.55
CA GLN A 96 17.07 -3.31 -0.56
C GLN A 96 17.87 -4.62 -0.48
N GLU A 97 18.17 -5.09 0.72
CA GLU A 97 18.88 -6.34 0.97
C GLU A 97 17.96 -7.58 0.85
N ARG A 98 16.70 -7.47 1.28
CA ARG A 98 15.71 -8.56 1.34
C ARG A 98 14.76 -8.49 0.15
N LYS A 99 15.21 -8.98 -0.99
CA LYS A 99 14.50 -8.88 -2.27
C LYS A 99 13.36 -9.89 -2.41
N THR A 100 13.50 -11.05 -1.79
CA THR A 100 12.56 -12.16 -1.94
C THR A 100 11.59 -12.27 -0.75
N GLU A 101 10.41 -12.83 -0.98
CA GLU A 101 9.43 -13.12 0.08
C GLU A 101 9.99 -14.06 1.16
N PHE A 102 10.95 -14.93 0.80
CA PHE A 102 11.63 -15.78 1.76
C PHE A 102 12.48 -14.98 2.73
N GLU A 103 13.32 -14.07 2.20
CA GLU A 103 14.18 -13.20 3.01
C GLU A 103 13.35 -12.26 3.88
N LYS A 104 12.18 -11.81 3.40
CA LYS A 104 11.21 -11.03 4.18
C LYS A 104 10.47 -11.87 5.24
N SER A 105 10.64 -13.19 5.25
CA SER A 105 9.98 -14.12 6.19
C SER A 105 10.95 -14.88 7.10
N HIS A 106 12.26 -14.69 6.92
CA HIS A 106 13.31 -15.43 7.63
C HIS A 106 14.27 -14.48 8.35
N ASN A 107 14.72 -14.86 9.56
CA ASN A 107 15.53 -14.01 10.44
C ASN A 107 14.91 -12.62 10.65
N ILE A 108 13.63 -12.62 11.03
CA ILE A 108 12.85 -11.41 11.28
C ILE A 108 12.69 -11.18 12.78
N ARG A 109 12.88 -9.93 13.21
CA ARG A 109 12.85 -9.56 14.64
C ARG A 109 11.87 -8.45 14.95
N ARG A 110 11.56 -7.63 13.94
CA ARG A 110 10.73 -6.44 14.07
C ARG A 110 9.39 -6.64 13.41
N PHE A 111 8.36 -6.14 14.06
CA PHE A 111 6.98 -6.27 13.63
C PHE A 111 6.27 -4.93 13.75
N VAL A 112 5.33 -4.65 12.86
CA VAL A 112 4.60 -3.38 12.83
C VAL A 112 3.10 -3.63 12.81
N PHE A 113 2.38 -2.75 13.48
CA PHE A 113 0.95 -2.53 13.26
C PHE A 113 0.66 -1.04 13.21
N GLU A 114 -0.43 -0.68 12.55
CA GLU A 114 -0.88 0.70 12.40
C GLU A 114 -2.27 0.86 13.03
N MET A 115 -2.51 1.99 13.69
CA MET A 115 -3.79 2.29 14.31
C MET A 115 -4.29 3.68 13.91
N PRO A 116 -5.53 3.80 13.44
CA PRO A 116 -6.14 5.09 13.20
C PRO A 116 -6.57 5.74 14.51
N PHE A 117 -6.39 7.06 14.62
CA PHE A 117 -6.93 7.87 15.72
C PHE A 117 -7.17 9.31 15.27
N THR A 118 -7.92 10.07 16.06
CA THR A 118 -8.10 11.52 15.90
C THR A 118 -7.61 12.23 17.16
N MET A 119 -7.27 13.51 17.06
CA MET A 119 -6.90 14.32 18.24
C MET A 119 -8.04 14.42 19.27
N SER A 120 -9.29 14.25 18.83
CA SER A 120 -10.48 14.20 19.70
C SER A 120 -10.66 12.86 20.43
N GLY A 121 -9.76 11.89 20.25
CA GLY A 121 -9.79 10.59 20.92
C GLY A 121 -10.65 9.52 20.24
N LYS A 122 -11.27 9.83 19.09
CA LYS A 122 -11.96 8.83 18.26
C LYS A 122 -10.93 8.02 17.48
N ARG A 123 -11.33 6.82 17.02
CA ARG A 123 -10.48 6.02 16.12
C ARG A 123 -10.53 6.50 14.68
N GLN A 124 -11.71 6.85 14.20
CA GLN A 124 -11.96 7.23 12.82
C GLN A 124 -12.54 8.65 12.76
N GLY A 125 -12.09 9.41 11.77
CA GLY A 125 -12.54 10.78 11.48
C GLY A 125 -12.53 11.06 9.98
N GLY A 126 -12.79 12.33 9.63
CA GLY A 126 -12.61 12.84 8.27
C GLY A 126 -11.14 12.78 7.85
N VAL A 127 -10.89 12.90 6.55
CA VAL A 127 -9.54 12.85 5.96
C VAL A 127 -8.59 13.87 6.61
N GLU A 128 -9.10 15.05 6.93
CA GLU A 128 -8.42 16.18 7.54
C GLU A 128 -8.11 15.99 9.04
N GLU A 129 -8.80 15.06 9.72
CA GLU A 129 -8.62 14.78 11.15
C GLU A 129 -8.00 13.41 11.42
N GLN A 130 -7.79 12.59 10.39
CA GLN A 130 -7.37 11.21 10.55
C GLN A 130 -5.85 11.12 10.75
N TRP A 131 -5.44 10.81 11.97
CA TRP A 131 -4.06 10.46 12.31
C TRP A 131 -3.86 8.96 12.27
N LYS A 132 -2.59 8.54 12.18
CA LYS A 132 -2.20 7.14 12.24
C LYS A 132 -0.99 6.93 13.12
N ARG A 133 -1.09 6.04 14.10
CA ARG A 133 0.03 5.62 14.93
C ARG A 133 0.62 4.34 14.37
N ARG A 134 1.90 4.37 14.00
CA ARG A 134 2.66 3.20 13.58
C ARG A 134 3.51 2.72 14.75
N THR A 135 3.26 1.52 15.25
CA THR A 135 3.98 0.94 16.38
C THR A 135 4.89 -0.19 15.90
N ILE A 136 6.18 -0.11 16.21
CA ILE A 136 7.18 -1.11 15.87
C ILE A 136 7.59 -1.86 17.13
N LEU A 137 7.42 -3.17 17.11
CA LEU A 137 7.73 -4.12 18.18
C LEU A 137 8.99 -4.89 17.82
N THR A 138 9.94 -5.00 18.74
CA THR A 138 11.16 -5.80 18.59
C THR A 138 11.14 -6.96 19.56
N ALA A 139 11.16 -8.19 19.05
CA ALA A 139 11.21 -9.40 19.86
C ALA A 139 12.63 -9.65 20.42
N ILE A 140 12.74 -10.36 21.55
CA ILE A 140 14.06 -10.71 22.14
C ILE A 140 14.91 -11.61 21.22
N HIS A 141 14.26 -12.42 20.37
CA HIS A 141 14.89 -13.31 19.38
C HIS A 141 14.21 -13.20 18.01
N CYS A 142 14.90 -13.63 16.95
CA CYS A 142 14.34 -13.66 15.60
C CYS A 142 13.44 -14.88 15.37
N PHE A 143 12.48 -14.77 14.46
CA PHE A 143 11.80 -15.91 13.85
C PHE A 143 12.52 -16.36 12.57
N PRO A 144 12.51 -17.67 12.25
CA PRO A 144 11.98 -18.78 13.07
C PRO A 144 12.79 -19.03 14.34
N TYR A 145 12.13 -19.55 15.39
CA TYR A 145 12.75 -19.85 16.68
C TYR A 145 12.23 -21.19 17.23
N VAL A 146 12.91 -21.76 18.22
CA VAL A 146 12.50 -23.01 18.89
C VAL A 146 11.14 -22.89 19.59
N LYS A 147 10.72 -21.67 19.95
CA LYS A 147 9.38 -21.37 20.50
C LYS A 147 8.53 -20.62 19.47
N LYS A 148 7.22 -20.88 19.47
CA LYS A 148 6.23 -20.21 18.62
C LYS A 148 5.81 -18.82 19.12
N ARG A 149 6.15 -18.47 20.36
CA ARG A 149 5.96 -17.13 20.92
C ARG A 149 7.27 -16.60 21.50
N ILE A 150 7.55 -15.32 21.28
CA ILE A 150 8.77 -14.66 21.72
C ILE A 150 8.40 -13.35 22.43
N PRO A 151 8.90 -13.08 23.64
CA PRO A 151 8.66 -11.81 24.33
C PRO A 151 9.05 -10.59 23.49
N VAL A 152 8.23 -9.54 23.58
CA VAL A 152 8.59 -8.21 23.08
C VAL A 152 9.62 -7.61 24.04
N MET A 153 10.77 -7.22 23.50
CA MET A 153 11.87 -6.60 24.24
C MET A 153 11.73 -5.08 24.30
N TYR A 154 11.30 -4.51 23.18
CA TYR A 154 11.30 -3.08 22.95
C TYR A 154 10.17 -2.71 22.01
N GLN A 155 9.57 -1.56 22.24
CA GLN A 155 8.59 -0.97 21.34
C GLN A 155 8.78 0.55 21.27
N HIS A 156 8.49 1.11 20.11
CA HIS A 156 8.35 2.55 19.91
C HIS A 156 7.26 2.80 18.88
N HIS A 157 6.80 4.04 18.81
CA HIS A 157 5.81 4.44 17.82
C HIS A 157 6.15 5.78 17.20
N THR A 158 5.59 6.01 16.02
CA THR A 158 5.60 7.28 15.32
C THR A 158 4.17 7.61 14.91
N ASP A 159 3.76 8.84 15.18
CA ASP A 159 2.45 9.35 14.79
C ASP A 159 2.60 10.09 13.46
N LEU A 160 1.75 9.73 12.50
CA LEU A 160 1.61 10.38 11.21
C LEU A 160 0.40 11.31 11.29
N ASN A 161 0.63 12.56 10.93
CA ASN A 161 -0.44 13.54 10.79
C ASN A 161 -1.29 13.28 9.52
N PRO A 162 -2.42 13.97 9.34
CA PRO A 162 -3.37 13.66 8.26
C PRO A 162 -2.78 13.72 6.85
N ILE A 163 -1.91 14.70 6.55
CA ILE A 163 -1.26 14.76 5.22
C ILE A 163 -0.23 13.62 5.06
N GLU A 164 0.45 13.22 6.12
CA GLU A 164 1.37 12.06 6.08
C GLU A 164 0.61 10.74 5.91
N VAL A 165 -0.60 10.63 6.47
CA VAL A 165 -1.49 9.49 6.20
C VAL A 165 -1.86 9.43 4.73
N ALA A 166 -2.26 10.57 4.13
CA ALA A 166 -2.56 10.66 2.70
C ALA A 166 -1.38 10.24 1.82
N ILE A 167 -0.17 10.76 2.12
CA ILE A 167 1.06 10.40 1.41
C ILE A 167 1.34 8.90 1.52
N ASP A 168 1.26 8.32 2.72
CA ASP A 168 1.55 6.91 2.97
C ASP A 168 0.56 5.99 2.23
N GLU A 169 -0.73 6.30 2.26
CA GLU A 169 -1.75 5.51 1.56
C GLU A 169 -1.66 5.62 0.04
N MET A 170 -1.46 6.83 -0.49
CA MET A 170 -1.31 7.03 -1.93
C MET A 170 -0.02 6.38 -2.45
N SER A 171 1.08 6.46 -1.70
CA SER A 171 2.34 5.79 -2.07
C SER A 171 2.19 4.26 -2.11
N LYS A 172 1.51 3.67 -1.12
CA LYS A 172 1.19 2.23 -1.10
C LYS A 172 0.34 1.84 -2.32
N LYS A 173 -0.63 2.67 -2.69
CA LYS A 173 -1.51 2.43 -3.86
C LYS A 173 -0.75 2.48 -5.19
N VAL A 174 0.14 3.46 -5.35
CA VAL A 174 1.07 3.57 -6.49
C VAL A 174 1.93 2.31 -6.60
N ALA A 175 2.57 1.91 -5.49
CA ALA A 175 3.45 0.75 -5.46
C ALA A 175 2.69 -0.55 -5.80
N GLU A 176 1.47 -0.71 -5.27
CA GLU A 176 0.61 -1.87 -5.56
C GLU A 176 0.22 -1.95 -7.04
N LEU A 177 -0.22 -0.84 -7.65
CA LEU A 177 -0.56 -0.79 -9.08
C LEU A 177 0.66 -1.07 -9.97
N ARG A 178 1.81 -0.44 -9.69
CA ARG A 178 3.06 -0.66 -10.43
C ARG A 178 3.51 -2.12 -10.33
N GLN A 179 3.44 -2.71 -9.13
CA GLN A 179 3.79 -4.11 -8.93
C GLN A 179 2.91 -5.03 -9.80
N LEU A 180 1.60 -4.82 -9.80
CA LEU A 180 0.65 -5.62 -10.60
C LEU A 180 0.93 -5.49 -12.10
N CYS A 181 1.24 -4.29 -12.58
CA CYS A 181 1.56 -4.04 -14.00
C CYS A 181 2.91 -4.62 -14.42
N SER A 182 3.88 -4.70 -13.51
CA SER A 182 5.23 -5.21 -13.78
C SER A 182 5.35 -6.74 -13.74
N SER A 183 4.29 -7.45 -13.33
CA SER A 183 4.30 -8.90 -13.22
C SER A 183 4.46 -9.57 -14.59
N SER A 184 5.30 -10.60 -14.69
CA SER A 184 5.47 -11.38 -15.93
C SER A 184 4.18 -12.06 -16.37
N GLU A 185 3.35 -12.47 -15.39
CA GLU A 185 1.99 -12.94 -15.59
C GLU A 185 1.08 -12.04 -14.78
N VAL A 186 0.31 -11.19 -15.46
CA VAL A 186 -0.58 -10.23 -14.81
C VAL A 186 -1.85 -10.94 -14.36
N ASP A 187 -2.14 -10.88 -13.07
CA ASP A 187 -3.43 -11.30 -12.52
C ASP A 187 -4.48 -10.23 -12.86
N MET A 188 -5.22 -10.47 -13.93
CA MET A 188 -6.22 -9.55 -14.46
C MET A 188 -7.27 -9.17 -13.41
N ILE A 189 -7.76 -10.13 -12.62
CA ILE A 189 -8.82 -9.87 -11.63
C ILE A 189 -8.28 -9.02 -10.48
N LYS A 190 -7.07 -9.30 -10.00
CA LYS A 190 -6.43 -8.49 -8.97
C LYS A 190 -6.10 -7.09 -9.48
N LEU A 191 -5.64 -6.96 -10.73
CA LEU A 191 -5.43 -5.67 -11.37
C LEU A 191 -6.72 -4.86 -11.45
N GLN A 192 -7.80 -5.45 -11.98
CA GLN A 192 -9.11 -4.80 -12.12
C GLN A 192 -9.66 -4.35 -10.76
N LEU A 193 -9.60 -5.22 -9.74
CA LEU A 193 -10.05 -4.88 -8.38
C LEU A 193 -9.33 -3.64 -7.82
N LYS A 194 -8.01 -3.56 -8.01
CA LYS A 194 -7.19 -2.45 -7.49
C LYS A 194 -7.33 -1.19 -8.33
N LEU A 195 -7.41 -1.33 -9.64
CA LEU A 195 -7.59 -0.23 -10.57
C LEU A 195 -8.98 0.42 -10.40
N GLN A 196 -10.05 -0.37 -10.39
CA GLN A 196 -11.41 0.12 -10.18
C GLN A 196 -11.54 0.80 -8.82
N GLY A 197 -11.00 0.20 -7.75
CA GLY A 197 -10.95 0.82 -6.41
C GLY A 197 -10.05 2.05 -6.29
N SER A 198 -9.41 2.47 -7.39
CA SER A 198 -8.60 3.67 -7.51
C SER A 198 -9.28 4.76 -8.33
N VAL A 199 -9.85 4.41 -9.50
CA VAL A 199 -10.42 5.39 -10.44
C VAL A 199 -11.95 5.47 -10.40
N SER A 200 -12.64 4.45 -9.90
CA SER A 200 -14.11 4.33 -9.89
C SER A 200 -14.62 4.05 -8.47
N VAL A 201 -14.24 4.89 -7.52
CA VAL A 201 -14.59 4.71 -6.11
C VAL A 201 -16.05 5.10 -5.86
N GLN A 202 -16.85 4.18 -5.31
CA GLN A 202 -18.29 4.41 -5.09
C GLN A 202 -18.68 4.52 -3.60
N VAL A 203 -17.93 3.88 -2.70
CA VAL A 203 -18.29 3.77 -1.28
C VAL A 203 -17.40 4.62 -0.37
N ASN A 204 -16.08 4.61 -0.62
CA ASN A 204 -15.11 5.39 0.15
C ASN A 204 -14.93 6.79 -0.47
N ALA A 205 -14.33 7.73 0.27
CA ALA A 205 -14.10 9.10 -0.21
C ALA A 205 -13.19 9.20 -1.46
N GLY A 206 -12.36 8.18 -1.71
CA GLY A 206 -11.49 8.08 -2.88
C GLY A 206 -10.26 9.00 -2.85
N PRO A 207 -9.32 8.84 -3.80
CA PRO A 207 -8.08 9.62 -3.85
C PRO A 207 -8.31 11.14 -3.94
N LEU A 208 -9.35 11.59 -4.64
CA LEU A 208 -9.66 13.02 -4.80
C LEU A 208 -9.97 13.71 -3.47
N ALA A 209 -10.47 12.99 -2.46
CA ALA A 209 -10.67 13.58 -1.14
C ALA A 209 -9.36 14.07 -0.51
N TYR A 210 -8.26 13.34 -0.70
CA TYR A 210 -6.93 13.79 -0.27
C TYR A 210 -6.48 15.04 -1.02
N ALA A 211 -6.68 15.09 -2.34
CA ALA A 211 -6.31 16.26 -3.14
C ALA A 211 -7.10 17.51 -2.71
N ARG A 212 -8.42 17.41 -2.59
CA ARG A 212 -9.29 18.53 -2.16
C ARG A 212 -8.92 19.05 -0.77
N VAL A 213 -8.61 18.16 0.16
CA VAL A 213 -8.28 18.55 1.55
C VAL A 213 -6.88 19.14 1.67
N PHE A 214 -5.89 18.59 0.98
CA PHE A 214 -4.48 18.91 1.25
C PHE A 214 -3.79 19.73 0.16
N LEU A 215 -4.32 19.77 -1.06
CA LEU A 215 -3.66 20.42 -2.21
C LEU A 215 -4.36 21.69 -2.69
N ASP A 216 -5.52 22.04 -2.14
CA ASP A 216 -6.17 23.32 -2.38
C ASP A 216 -5.35 24.48 -1.80
N ASP A 217 -5.15 25.53 -2.61
CA ASP A 217 -4.31 26.69 -2.28
C ASP A 217 -4.70 27.39 -0.97
N THR A 218 -5.96 27.31 -0.56
CA THR A 218 -6.42 27.90 0.71
C THR A 218 -5.93 27.13 1.94
N VAL A 219 -5.58 25.85 1.79
CA VAL A 219 -5.22 24.93 2.87
C VAL A 219 -3.72 24.62 2.92
N THR A 220 -3.01 24.71 1.79
CA THR A 220 -1.57 24.40 1.69
C THR A 220 -0.72 25.10 2.76
N LYS A 221 -1.08 26.33 3.17
CA LYS A 221 -0.38 27.11 4.20
C LYS A 221 -0.39 26.47 5.60
N LYS A 222 -1.26 25.49 5.87
CA LYS A 222 -1.34 24.80 7.17
C LYS A 222 -0.31 23.68 7.33
N TYR A 223 0.29 23.22 6.23
CA TYR A 223 1.22 22.09 6.22
C TYR A 223 2.59 22.52 5.71
N ALA A 224 3.62 21.74 6.05
CA ALA A 224 4.97 22.03 5.58
C ALA A 224 5.08 21.86 4.05
N ASP A 225 5.72 22.81 3.38
CA ASP A 225 5.85 22.84 1.91
C ASP A 225 6.42 21.54 1.32
N ASN A 226 7.35 20.90 2.04
CA ASN A 226 7.94 19.64 1.60
C ASN A 226 6.89 18.50 1.56
N LYS A 227 5.94 18.46 2.49
CA LYS A 227 4.86 17.47 2.53
C LYS A 227 3.85 17.72 1.41
N ILE A 228 3.52 18.98 1.14
CA ILE A 228 2.67 19.35 -0.01
C ILE A 228 3.32 18.92 -1.33
N LYS A 229 4.60 19.24 -1.53
CA LYS A 229 5.37 18.83 -2.71
C LYS A 229 5.43 17.31 -2.85
N GLN A 230 5.65 16.60 -1.74
CA GLN A 230 5.67 15.14 -1.73
C GLN A 230 4.30 14.56 -2.11
N LEU A 231 3.19 15.09 -1.58
CA LEU A 231 1.86 14.61 -1.93
C LEU A 231 1.53 14.86 -3.41
N LYS A 232 1.84 16.06 -3.94
CA LYS A 232 1.69 16.35 -5.38
C LYS A 232 2.47 15.34 -6.23
N GLU A 233 3.70 15.03 -5.85
CA GLU A 233 4.52 14.06 -6.58
C GLU A 233 3.93 12.64 -6.54
N VAL A 234 3.43 12.20 -5.39
CA VAL A 234 2.76 10.90 -5.28
C VAL A 234 1.49 10.85 -6.16
N PHE A 235 0.73 11.95 -6.28
CA PHE A 235 -0.41 12.02 -7.19
C PHE A 235 -0.01 11.91 -8.67
N ARG A 236 1.09 12.53 -9.10
CA ARG A 236 1.59 12.37 -10.48
C ARG A 236 1.92 10.91 -10.77
N GLN A 237 2.63 10.26 -9.84
CA GLN A 237 2.95 8.84 -9.95
C GLN A 237 1.71 7.94 -9.91
N PHE A 238 0.68 8.35 -9.17
CA PHE A 238 -0.60 7.65 -9.13
C PHE A 238 -1.35 7.73 -10.45
N VAL A 239 -1.42 8.91 -11.07
CA VAL A 239 -2.01 9.08 -12.40
C VAL A 239 -1.26 8.23 -13.43
N GLU A 240 0.07 8.28 -13.43
CA GLU A 240 0.90 7.43 -14.29
C GLU A 240 0.61 5.94 -14.10
N ALA A 241 0.58 5.47 -12.84
CA ALA A 241 0.34 4.07 -12.52
C ALA A 241 -1.08 3.61 -12.92
N CYS A 242 -2.10 4.46 -12.73
CA CYS A 242 -3.47 4.18 -13.19
C CYS A 242 -3.55 4.12 -14.71
N GLY A 243 -2.91 5.05 -15.43
CA GLY A 243 -2.85 5.03 -16.89
C GLY A 243 -2.18 3.76 -17.42
N GLN A 244 -1.03 3.39 -16.84
CA GLN A 244 -0.35 2.14 -17.18
C GLN A 244 -1.24 0.91 -16.91
N ALA A 245 -1.92 0.88 -15.76
CA ALA A 245 -2.83 -0.21 -15.40
C ALA A 245 -4.01 -0.33 -16.36
N LEU A 246 -4.58 0.79 -16.83
CA LEU A 246 -5.61 0.79 -17.88
C LEU A 246 -5.10 0.21 -19.19
N CYS A 247 -3.91 0.64 -19.64
CA CYS A 247 -3.30 0.10 -20.86
C CYS A 247 -2.99 -1.40 -20.77
N VAL A 248 -2.54 -1.88 -19.60
CA VAL A 248 -2.32 -3.30 -19.35
C VAL A 248 -3.66 -4.04 -19.37
N ASN A 249 -4.68 -3.55 -18.67
CA ASN A 249 -5.99 -4.19 -18.60
C ASN A 249 -6.65 -4.30 -19.99
N GLU A 250 -6.55 -3.27 -20.82
CA GLU A 250 -7.08 -3.26 -22.18
C GLU A 250 -6.56 -4.40 -23.07
N ARG A 251 -5.32 -4.87 -22.82
CA ARG A 251 -4.73 -6.01 -23.54
C ARG A 251 -5.19 -7.37 -23.00
N LEU A 252 -5.77 -7.40 -21.80
CA LEU A 252 -6.16 -8.62 -21.08
C LEU A 252 -7.65 -8.93 -21.17
N ILE A 253 -8.49 -7.90 -21.29
CA ILE A 253 -9.94 -8.04 -21.32
C ILE A 253 -10.43 -8.83 -22.52
N LYS A 254 -11.62 -9.41 -22.37
CA LYS A 254 -12.41 -10.01 -23.44
C LYS A 254 -13.56 -9.08 -23.83
N GLU A 255 -14.25 -9.40 -24.93
CA GLU A 255 -15.32 -8.56 -25.50
C GLU A 255 -16.39 -8.15 -24.48
N ASN A 256 -16.74 -9.06 -23.56
CA ASN A 256 -17.75 -8.82 -22.53
C ASN A 256 -17.32 -7.83 -21.43
N GLN A 257 -16.08 -7.34 -21.44
CA GLN A 257 -15.56 -6.35 -20.49
C GLN A 257 -15.21 -5.01 -21.15
N PHE A 258 -15.54 -4.79 -22.43
CA PHE A 258 -15.22 -3.52 -23.12
C PHE A 258 -15.92 -2.32 -22.48
N GLU A 259 -17.24 -2.41 -22.21
CA GLU A 259 -17.99 -1.31 -21.58
C GLU A 259 -17.40 -0.96 -20.20
N TYR A 260 -17.04 -1.98 -19.42
CA TYR A 260 -16.40 -1.82 -18.11
C TYR A 260 -15.04 -1.11 -18.21
N GLN A 261 -14.21 -1.46 -19.21
CA GLN A 261 -12.94 -0.79 -19.44
C GLN A 261 -13.12 0.67 -19.88
N GLU A 262 -14.07 0.96 -20.78
CA GLU A 262 -14.34 2.32 -21.24
C GLU A 262 -14.87 3.21 -20.11
N GLU A 263 -15.72 2.67 -19.24
CA GLU A 263 -16.17 3.37 -18.03
C GLU A 263 -14.99 3.68 -17.09
N MET A 264 -14.07 2.73 -16.86
CA MET A 264 -12.86 3.00 -16.06
C MET A 264 -11.96 4.06 -16.70
N LYS A 265 -11.80 4.06 -18.03
CA LYS A 265 -11.04 5.11 -18.74
C LYS A 265 -11.71 6.48 -18.62
N ALA A 266 -13.04 6.54 -18.72
CA ALA A 266 -13.80 7.78 -18.57
C ALA A 266 -13.64 8.36 -17.17
N ASN A 267 -13.84 7.54 -16.13
CA ASN A 267 -13.65 7.93 -14.73
C ASN A 267 -12.20 8.37 -14.44
N TYR A 268 -11.22 7.68 -15.01
CA TYR A 268 -9.81 8.08 -14.92
C TYR A 268 -9.57 9.46 -15.55
N LYS A 269 -10.10 9.73 -16.74
CA LYS A 269 -9.97 11.04 -17.41
C LYS A 269 -10.59 12.16 -16.59
N GLU A 270 -11.76 11.92 -15.99
CA GLU A 270 -12.41 12.88 -15.09
C GLU A 270 -11.56 13.15 -13.84
N MET A 271 -11.03 12.09 -13.20
CA MET A 271 -10.14 12.22 -12.05
C MET A 271 -8.87 13.02 -12.38
N VAL A 272 -8.24 12.78 -13.54
CA VAL A 272 -7.04 13.51 -13.97
C VAL A 272 -7.35 14.98 -14.23
N LYS A 273 -8.50 15.27 -14.84
CA LYS A 273 -8.96 16.64 -15.06
C LYS A 273 -9.12 17.38 -13.74
N GLU A 274 -9.80 16.79 -12.77
CA GLU A 274 -10.02 17.41 -11.46
C GLU A 274 -8.71 17.59 -10.68
N LEU A 275 -7.81 16.59 -10.70
CA LEU A 275 -6.49 16.73 -10.10
C LEU A 275 -5.68 17.87 -10.73
N SER A 276 -5.78 18.05 -12.04
CA SER A 276 -5.10 19.14 -12.76
C SER A 276 -5.63 20.51 -12.33
N GLU A 277 -6.94 20.61 -12.13
CA GLU A 277 -7.60 21.81 -11.60
C GLU A 277 -7.14 22.13 -10.17
N ILE A 278 -7.17 21.14 -9.27
CA ILE A 278 -6.77 21.30 -7.85
C ILE A 278 -5.27 21.63 -7.73
N MET A 279 -4.42 20.97 -8.50
CA MET A 279 -2.96 21.13 -8.39
C MET A 279 -2.43 22.34 -9.14
N HIS A 280 -3.27 22.99 -9.96
CA HIS A 280 -2.94 24.09 -10.87
C HIS A 280 -1.81 23.75 -11.85
N GLU A 281 -1.81 22.52 -12.36
CA GLU A 281 -0.83 22.02 -13.31
C GLU A 281 -1.46 21.03 -14.29
N GLN A 282 -0.96 20.96 -15.51
CA GLN A 282 -1.40 19.95 -16.49
C GLN A 282 -0.75 18.61 -16.15
N ILE A 283 -1.54 17.66 -15.67
CA ILE A 283 -1.07 16.30 -15.39
C ILE A 283 -1.27 15.45 -16.65
N TRP A 284 -0.18 15.19 -17.36
CA TRP A 284 -0.19 14.41 -18.60
C TRP A 284 -0.16 12.90 -18.36
N TYR A 285 -0.93 12.14 -19.14
CA TYR A 285 -0.81 10.68 -19.24
C TYR A 285 -0.25 10.27 -20.60
N GLY A 286 0.52 9.18 -20.63
CA GLY A 286 1.50 8.84 -21.66
C GLY A 286 1.02 8.49 -23.08
N GLU A 287 -0.16 8.94 -23.54
CA GLU A 287 -0.57 8.72 -24.94
C GLU A 287 0.06 9.73 -25.92
N GLU A 288 0.46 10.92 -25.47
CA GLU A 288 0.99 11.97 -26.38
C GLU A 288 2.52 12.05 -26.51
N LYS A 289 3.31 11.30 -25.71
CA LYS A 289 4.77 11.33 -25.87
C LYS A 289 5.25 10.73 -27.20
N SER A 290 4.42 9.95 -27.89
CA SER A 290 4.74 9.39 -29.21
C SER A 290 4.60 10.41 -30.35
N SER A 291 3.71 11.41 -30.23
CA SER A 291 3.45 12.38 -31.30
C SER A 291 4.48 13.52 -31.33
N VAL A 292 5.04 13.92 -30.19
CA VAL A 292 5.99 15.04 -30.11
C VAL A 292 7.39 14.65 -30.62
N MET A 293 7.83 13.39 -30.45
CA MET A 293 9.13 12.95 -31.02
C MET A 293 9.08 12.76 -32.55
N GLN A 294 7.94 12.38 -33.13
CA GLN A 294 7.83 12.21 -34.59
C GLN A 294 7.94 13.55 -35.36
N ASN A 295 7.52 14.67 -34.76
CA ASN A 295 7.61 15.97 -35.40
C ASN A 295 8.99 16.62 -35.35
N SER A 296 9.91 16.13 -34.51
CA SER A 296 11.27 16.69 -34.39
C SER A 296 12.24 16.24 -35.50
N LEU A 297 11.97 15.09 -36.14
CA LEU A 297 12.80 14.56 -37.23
C LEU A 297 12.64 15.35 -38.55
N HIS A 298 11.51 16.03 -38.76
CA HIS A 298 11.30 16.85 -39.95
C HIS A 298 11.93 18.25 -39.86
N ILE A 299 12.18 18.75 -38.64
CA ILE A 299 12.78 20.08 -38.42
C ILE A 299 14.30 20.05 -38.64
N PHE A 300 14.96 18.92 -38.38
CA PHE A 300 16.42 18.80 -38.58
C PHE A 300 16.85 18.72 -40.06
N ASN A 301 15.97 18.29 -40.97
CA ASN A 301 16.27 18.23 -42.41
C ASN A 301 16.12 19.58 -43.13
N ALA A 302 15.58 20.61 -42.47
CA ALA A 302 15.43 21.94 -43.06
C ALA A 302 16.63 22.88 -42.81
N ILE A 303 17.61 22.47 -42.00
CA ILE A 303 18.74 23.33 -41.57
C ILE A 303 20.08 22.89 -42.19
N SER A 304 20.18 21.67 -42.72
CA SER A 304 21.37 21.24 -43.47
C SER A 304 21.27 21.67 -44.93
N GLY A 305 21.66 22.90 -45.21
CA GLY A 305 21.84 23.40 -46.57
C GLY A 305 23.00 22.67 -47.27
N THR A 306 22.67 21.85 -48.27
CA THR A 306 23.57 21.53 -49.40
C THR A 306 22.72 21.24 -50.66
N PRO A 307 22.97 21.92 -51.79
CA PRO A 307 22.22 21.75 -53.03
C PRO A 307 22.97 20.88 -54.04
N THR A 308 22.32 19.90 -54.66
CA THR A 308 22.65 19.30 -55.96
C THR A 308 21.46 18.42 -56.34
N GLY A 309 20.82 18.49 -57.51
CA GLY A 309 21.32 18.88 -58.81
C GLY A 309 20.96 17.76 -59.80
N THR A 310 19.98 18.06 -60.65
CA THR A 310 19.83 17.59 -62.04
C THR A 310 19.54 16.11 -62.34
N THR A 311 18.38 15.93 -62.96
CA THR A 311 17.91 14.82 -63.81
C THR A 311 18.86 14.48 -64.96
N VAL A 312 19.11 13.20 -65.21
CA VAL A 312 19.46 12.65 -66.53
C VAL A 312 18.81 11.27 -66.74
N HIS A 313 18.13 11.14 -67.88
CA HIS A 313 17.52 9.95 -68.47
C HIS A 313 18.56 8.93 -68.98
N GLY A 314 18.21 7.62 -68.99
CA GLY A 314 18.55 6.74 -70.12
C GLY A 314 19.13 5.33 -69.85
N MET A 315 18.33 4.32 -70.25
CA MET A 315 18.70 3.03 -70.88
C MET A 315 19.26 1.82 -70.09
N THR A 316 18.36 0.84 -69.90
CA THR A 316 18.40 -0.62 -70.25
C THR A 316 19.68 -1.48 -70.16
N SER A 317 19.62 -2.55 -69.36
CA SER A 317 19.89 -3.99 -69.68
C SER A 317 19.73 -4.82 -68.38
N SER A 318 18.89 -5.86 -68.30
CA SER A 318 19.24 -7.31 -68.46
C SER A 318 20.56 -7.69 -67.77
N SER A 319 20.74 -8.70 -66.91
CA SER A 319 20.00 -9.94 -66.65
C SER A 319 20.61 -10.65 -65.41
N SER A 320 19.77 -11.42 -64.71
CA SER A 320 19.99 -12.79 -64.17
C SER A 320 21.23 -13.18 -63.32
N VAL A 321 20.90 -13.66 -62.11
CA VAL A 321 21.32 -14.92 -61.43
C VAL A 321 22.82 -15.25 -61.32
N ALA A 322 23.31 -15.23 -60.07
CA ALA A 322 23.92 -16.37 -59.37
C ALA A 322 23.83 -16.13 -57.85
#